data_AF-A0A0D8JC26-F1
#
_entry.id   AF-A0A0D8JC26-F1
#
_cell.length_a   1.000
_cell.length_b   1.000
_cell.length_c   1.000
_cell.angle_alpha   90.00
_cell.angle_beta   90.00
_cell.angle_gamma   90.00
#
_symmetry.space_group_name_H-M   'P 1'
#
loop_
_entity.id
_entity.type
_entity.pdbx_description
1 polymer ?
#
loop_
_entity_poly.entity_id
_entity_poly.type
_entity_poly.pdbx_seq_one_letter_code
_entity_poly.pdbx_strand_id
1 'polypeptide(L)'
;MKASDKRTKLLDQLNNNEISIEEYWRLIKKGSKPWETAEWKNKRKEYLKDQCENCGSTDNLTIQHGWKPEYSIILSQVQERYITAAMPKLLKRTFSNTAFSKYITKNKKQVKKCPNCQSATLSERSKMKPKFRCIKCHHEFDEPLLKFAIKTDRGYVDIDTNKEYFIEKFAKDDYYSSIRILLQKNKNKIVIEAINLLHESTQRYLAFEGVKTLCKRCAFIEDKDLGYINSK
;
A
#
# COMPACT_ATOMS: atom_id res chain seq x y z
N MET A 1 -8.49 35.00 9.30
CA MET A 1 -7.43 33.99 9.52
C MET A 1 -7.16 33.32 8.19
N LYS A 2 -5.91 33.34 7.70
CA LYS A 2 -5.60 32.76 6.38
C LYS A 2 -5.80 31.24 6.41
N ALA A 3 -6.05 30.63 5.25
CA ALA A 3 -6.27 29.18 5.20
C ALA A 3 -5.00 28.39 5.56
N SER A 4 -3.82 28.96 5.29
CA SER A 4 -2.52 28.48 5.79
C SER A 4 -2.48 28.50 7.32
N ASP A 5 -2.85 29.61 7.95
CA ASP A 5 -2.78 29.81 9.41
C ASP A 5 -3.65 28.81 10.17
N LYS A 6 -4.83 28.47 9.61
CA LYS A 6 -5.72 27.47 10.21
C LYS A 6 -5.11 26.08 10.22
N ARG A 7 -4.44 25.68 9.14
CA ARG A 7 -3.79 24.36 9.08
C ARG A 7 -2.59 24.28 9.99
N THR A 8 -1.83 25.36 10.11
CA THR A 8 -0.69 25.45 11.04
C THR A 8 -1.18 25.32 12.47
N LYS A 9 -2.22 26.08 12.85
CA LYS A 9 -2.82 25.94 14.19
C LYS A 9 -3.27 24.52 14.50
N LEU A 10 -3.98 23.87 13.57
CA LEU A 10 -4.41 22.47 13.77
C LEU A 10 -3.23 21.50 13.90
N LEU A 11 -2.13 21.76 13.18
CA LEU A 11 -0.91 20.97 13.28
C LEU A 11 -0.25 21.14 14.66
N ASP A 12 -0.16 22.38 15.15
CA ASP A 12 0.39 22.67 16.47
C ASP A 12 -0.42 21.98 17.57
N GLN A 13 -1.76 22.07 17.49
CA GLN A 13 -2.67 21.38 18.40
C GLN A 13 -2.48 19.86 18.37
N LEU A 14 -2.27 19.28 17.18
CA LEU A 14 -2.00 17.84 17.04
C LEU A 14 -0.64 17.47 17.68
N ASN A 15 0.41 18.24 17.41
CA ASN A 15 1.75 18.01 17.94
C ASN A 15 1.80 18.16 19.47
N ASN A 16 0.97 19.05 20.04
CA ASN A 16 0.81 19.25 21.47
C ASN A 16 -0.14 18.23 22.13
N ASN A 17 -0.69 17.26 21.39
CA ASN A 17 -1.72 16.32 21.83
C ASN A 17 -3.03 16.98 22.34
N GLU A 18 -3.32 18.21 21.92
CA GLU A 18 -4.58 18.91 22.24
C GLU A 18 -5.76 18.34 21.42
N ILE A 19 -5.48 17.77 20.25
CA ILE A 19 -6.45 17.07 19.41
C ILE A 19 -5.91 15.71 18.97
N SER A 20 -6.79 14.74 18.72
CA SER A 20 -6.40 13.44 18.16
C SER A 20 -6.14 13.50 16.65
N ILE A 21 -5.51 12.46 16.11
CA ILE A 21 -5.32 12.29 14.66
C ILE A 21 -6.66 12.27 13.92
N GLU A 22 -7.65 11.56 14.46
CA GLU A 22 -9.00 11.46 13.89
C GLU A 22 -9.67 12.84 13.84
N GLU A 23 -9.55 13.60 14.94
CA GLU A 23 -10.10 14.94 15.04
C GLU A 23 -9.41 15.92 14.07
N TYR A 24 -8.09 15.84 13.95
CA TYR A 24 -7.32 16.60 12.96
C TYR A 24 -7.88 16.37 11.54
N TRP A 25 -8.02 15.11 11.11
CA TRP A 25 -8.53 14.81 9.77
C TRP A 25 -9.97 15.27 9.56
N ARG A 26 -10.83 15.16 10.58
CA ARG A 26 -12.21 15.65 10.55
C ARG A 26 -12.25 17.16 10.32
N LEU A 27 -11.41 17.92 11.03
CA LEU A 27 -11.33 19.38 10.91
C LEU A 27 -10.73 19.83 9.58
N ILE A 28 -9.71 19.13 9.07
CA ILE A 28 -9.14 19.37 7.74
C ILE A 28 -10.17 19.15 6.64
N LYS A 29 -10.96 18.07 6.71
CA LYS A 29 -11.99 17.74 5.72
C LYS A 29 -13.16 18.74 5.71
N LYS A 30 -13.51 19.32 6.86
CA LYS A 30 -14.56 20.34 6.99
C LYS A 30 -14.13 21.72 6.48
N GLY A 31 -12.82 21.97 6.35
CA GLY A 31 -12.30 23.24 5.87
C GLY A 31 -12.55 23.48 4.38
N SER A 32 -12.60 24.76 3.97
CA SER A 32 -12.62 25.14 2.56
C SER A 32 -11.35 24.68 1.85
N LYS A 33 -11.47 24.35 0.57
CA LYS A 33 -10.31 24.01 -0.25
C LYS A 33 -9.47 25.28 -0.49
N PRO A 34 -8.14 25.18 -0.60
CA PRO A 34 -7.31 26.37 -0.73
C PRO A 34 -7.65 27.22 -1.95
N TRP A 35 -7.98 26.60 -3.09
CA TRP A 35 -8.36 27.30 -4.33
C TRP A 35 -9.71 28.02 -4.28
N GLU A 36 -10.53 27.75 -3.26
CA GLU A 36 -11.80 28.46 -3.04
C GLU A 36 -11.55 29.83 -2.37
N THR A 37 -10.40 30.02 -1.75
CA THR A 37 -10.07 31.23 -0.97
C THR A 37 -9.70 32.42 -1.86
N ALA A 38 -10.02 33.62 -1.39
CA ALA A 38 -9.66 34.87 -2.08
C ALA A 38 -8.13 35.04 -2.19
N GLU A 39 -7.39 34.66 -1.15
CA GLU A 39 -5.93 34.69 -1.13
C GLU A 39 -5.33 33.87 -2.28
N TRP A 40 -5.76 32.62 -2.44
CA TRP A 40 -5.27 31.77 -3.52
C TRP A 40 -5.65 32.33 -4.89
N LYS A 41 -6.87 32.86 -5.04
CA LYS A 41 -7.32 33.50 -6.29
C LYS A 41 -6.51 34.74 -6.65
N ASN A 42 -6.17 35.57 -5.67
CA ASN A 42 -5.34 36.76 -5.87
C ASN A 42 -3.91 36.38 -6.23
N LYS A 43 -3.31 35.45 -5.47
CA LYS A 43 -1.97 34.95 -5.75
C LYS A 43 -1.89 34.26 -7.12
N ARG A 44 -2.92 33.52 -7.52
CA ARG A 44 -3.01 32.97 -8.88
C ARG A 44 -2.95 34.06 -9.94
N LYS A 45 -3.60 35.22 -9.74
CA LYS A 45 -3.55 36.32 -10.73
C LYS A 45 -2.15 36.90 -10.87
N GLU A 46 -1.38 36.95 -9.78
CA GLU A 46 0.00 37.45 -9.79
C GLU A 46 0.96 36.49 -10.51
N TYR A 47 0.74 35.18 -10.40
CA TYR A 47 1.61 34.15 -10.98
C TYR A 47 1.23 33.72 -12.40
N LEU A 48 -0.03 33.92 -12.80
CA LEU A 48 -0.49 33.57 -14.14
C LEU A 48 0.05 34.58 -15.14
N LYS A 49 0.93 34.12 -16.02
CA LYS A 49 1.49 34.93 -17.12
C LYS A 49 0.48 35.11 -18.25
N ASP A 50 0.77 36.02 -19.17
CA ASP A 50 -0.08 36.30 -20.34
C ASP A 50 0.03 35.25 -21.45
N GLN A 51 1.05 34.40 -21.40
CA GLN A 51 1.34 33.38 -22.42
C GLN A 51 1.74 32.05 -21.78
N CYS A 52 1.42 30.97 -22.48
CA CYS A 52 1.89 29.62 -22.18
C CYS A 52 3.41 29.56 -22.31
N GLU A 53 4.09 29.12 -21.25
CA GLU A 53 5.54 29.04 -21.21
C GLU A 53 6.11 27.96 -22.14
N ASN A 54 5.30 26.99 -22.57
CA ASN A 54 5.74 25.92 -23.48
C ASN A 54 5.48 26.23 -24.96
N CYS A 55 4.41 26.96 -25.31
CA CYS A 55 4.00 27.13 -26.71
C CYS A 55 3.59 28.55 -27.10
N GLY A 56 3.66 29.53 -26.20
CA GLY A 56 3.32 30.94 -26.46
C GLY A 56 1.83 31.24 -26.61
N SER A 57 0.96 30.24 -26.58
CA SER A 57 -0.50 30.44 -26.66
C SER A 57 -1.01 31.34 -25.54
N THR A 58 -1.95 32.24 -25.83
CA THR A 58 -2.66 33.09 -24.86
C THR A 58 -3.99 32.48 -24.42
N ASP A 59 -4.39 31.34 -24.99
CA ASP A 59 -5.70 30.74 -24.77
C ASP A 59 -5.76 29.86 -23.50
N ASN A 60 -6.78 30.08 -22.69
CA ASN A 60 -7.16 29.22 -21.56
C ASN A 60 -5.97 28.82 -20.65
N LEU A 61 -5.27 29.82 -20.12
CA LEU A 61 -4.09 29.62 -19.29
C LEU A 61 -4.43 29.15 -17.87
N THR A 62 -3.61 28.22 -17.39
CA THR A 62 -3.65 27.70 -16.02
C THR A 62 -2.27 27.71 -15.40
N ILE A 63 -2.25 27.76 -14.07
CA ILE A 63 -1.06 27.44 -13.31
C ILE A 63 -0.98 25.93 -13.21
N GLN A 64 0.14 25.38 -13.67
CA GLN A 64 0.48 23.97 -13.58
C GLN A 64 1.54 23.79 -12.50
N HIS A 65 1.29 22.86 -11.57
CA HIS A 65 2.30 22.38 -10.63
C HIS A 65 2.98 21.13 -11.21
N GLY A 66 4.30 21.05 -11.12
CA GLY A 66 5.06 19.85 -11.53
C GLY A 66 5.00 18.69 -10.53
N TRP A 67 4.39 18.92 -9.36
CA TRP A 67 4.26 17.92 -8.30
C TRP A 67 3.07 18.26 -7.39
N LYS A 68 2.56 17.26 -6.67
CA LYS A 68 1.46 17.42 -5.72
C LYS A 68 1.77 16.71 -4.41
N PRO A 69 1.49 17.35 -3.25
CA PRO A 69 1.61 16.67 -1.95
C PRO A 69 0.55 15.56 -1.83
N GLU A 70 0.99 14.31 -1.74
CA GLU A 70 0.11 13.15 -1.57
C GLU A 70 0.42 12.41 -0.28
N TYR A 71 -0.59 12.35 0.60
CA TYR A 71 -0.45 11.74 1.92
C TYR A 71 -0.05 10.26 1.86
N SER A 72 -0.58 9.49 0.91
CA SER A 72 -0.23 8.07 0.73
C SER A 72 1.25 7.88 0.43
N ILE A 73 1.81 8.69 -0.49
CA ILE A 73 3.22 8.64 -0.87
C ILE A 73 4.10 9.02 0.34
N ILE A 74 3.77 10.13 1.00
CA ILE A 74 4.52 10.60 2.18
C ILE A 74 4.46 9.56 3.32
N LEU A 75 3.28 8.99 3.59
CA LEU A 75 3.11 7.96 4.60
C LEU A 75 3.96 6.72 4.29
N SER A 76 3.98 6.26 3.04
CA SER A 76 4.83 5.15 2.61
C SER A 76 6.32 5.45 2.81
N GLN A 77 6.78 6.65 2.47
CA GLN A 77 8.16 7.07 2.71
C GLN A 77 8.52 7.07 4.20
N VAL A 78 7.65 7.58 5.06
CA VAL A 78 7.88 7.56 6.52
C VAL A 78 7.91 6.11 7.02
N GLN A 79 6.97 5.26 6.62
CA GLN A 79 6.97 3.85 7.00
C GLN A 79 8.26 3.13 6.59
N GLU A 80 8.77 3.40 5.38
CA GLU A 80 10.02 2.85 4.87
C GLU A 80 11.22 3.28 5.73
N ARG A 81 11.27 4.52 6.20
CA ARG A 81 12.32 4.99 7.14
C ARG A 81 12.30 4.17 8.44
N TYR A 82 11.13 3.93 9.01
CA TYR A 82 11.00 3.12 10.23
C TYR A 82 11.41 1.66 10.00
N ILE A 83 11.02 1.07 8.87
CA ILE A 83 11.42 -0.29 8.50
C ILE A 83 12.95 -0.34 8.36
N THR A 84 13.53 0.57 7.57
CA THR A 84 14.97 0.65 7.30
C THR A 84 15.78 0.80 8.58
N ALA A 85 15.36 1.69 9.49
CA ALA A 85 16.02 1.87 10.79
C ALA A 85 15.93 0.61 11.67
N ALA A 86 14.87 -0.19 11.53
CA ALA A 86 14.69 -1.43 12.28
C ALA A 86 15.33 -2.66 11.61
N MET A 87 15.70 -2.58 10.33
CA MET A 87 16.20 -3.72 9.54
C MET A 87 17.30 -4.53 10.22
N PRO A 88 18.34 -3.92 10.83
CA PRO A 88 19.39 -4.70 11.49
C PRO A 88 18.88 -5.57 12.65
N LYS A 89 17.82 -5.15 13.34
CA LYS A 89 17.19 -5.93 14.41
C LYS A 89 16.24 -6.98 13.85
N LEU A 90 15.52 -6.66 12.77
CA LEU A 90 14.60 -7.58 12.10
C LEU A 90 15.36 -8.77 11.47
N LEU A 91 16.51 -8.53 10.86
CA LEU A 91 17.35 -9.56 10.23
C LEU A 91 18.12 -10.43 11.23
N LYS A 92 18.36 -9.95 12.45
CA LYS A 92 19.03 -10.72 13.51
C LYS A 92 18.14 -11.79 14.15
N ARG A 93 16.84 -11.88 13.81
CA ARG A 93 15.98 -12.95 14.32
C ARG A 93 16.49 -14.29 13.78
N THR A 94 16.89 -15.16 14.70
CA THR A 94 17.30 -16.52 14.38
C THR A 94 16.08 -17.38 14.05
N PHE A 95 16.25 -18.27 13.07
CA PHE A 95 15.25 -19.27 12.76
C PHE A 95 15.01 -20.16 13.99
N SER A 96 13.75 -20.31 14.39
CA SER A 96 13.35 -21.17 15.50
C SER A 96 12.65 -22.41 14.96
N ASN A 97 13.28 -23.58 15.13
CA ASN A 97 12.66 -24.88 14.83
C ASN A 97 11.29 -25.03 15.51
N THR A 98 11.17 -24.55 16.76
CA THR A 98 9.91 -24.58 17.52
C THR A 98 8.85 -23.68 16.88
N ALA A 99 9.21 -22.48 16.45
CA ALA A 99 8.29 -21.57 15.77
C ALA A 99 7.86 -22.12 14.40
N PHE A 100 8.79 -22.70 13.65
CA PHE A 100 8.52 -23.34 12.38
C PHE A 100 7.59 -24.55 12.53
N SER A 101 7.84 -25.43 13.50
CA SER A 101 6.97 -26.58 13.79
C SER A 101 5.55 -26.15 14.18
N LYS A 102 5.42 -25.07 14.96
CA LYS A 102 4.12 -24.46 15.27
C LYS A 102 3.44 -23.91 14.02
N TYR A 103 4.18 -23.24 13.14
CA TYR A 103 3.67 -22.75 11.85
C TYR A 103 3.15 -23.89 10.98
N ILE A 104 3.92 -24.95 10.80
CA ILE A 104 3.52 -26.13 10.03
C ILE A 104 2.26 -26.75 10.64
N THR A 105 2.23 -26.94 11.96
CA THR A 105 1.08 -27.53 12.66
C THR A 105 -0.19 -26.69 12.52
N LYS A 106 -0.08 -25.37 12.58
CA LYS A 106 -1.21 -24.45 12.42
C LYS A 106 -1.77 -24.46 10.99
N ASN A 107 -0.91 -24.62 9.98
CA ASN A 107 -1.28 -24.45 8.58
C ASN A 107 -1.51 -25.77 7.82
N LYS A 108 -1.08 -26.91 8.38
CA LYS A 108 -1.31 -28.22 7.76
C LYS A 108 -2.79 -28.58 7.77
N LYS A 109 -3.24 -29.17 6.67
CA LYS A 109 -4.58 -29.74 6.51
C LYS A 109 -4.46 -31.15 5.97
N GLN A 110 -5.35 -32.02 6.42
CA GLN A 110 -5.47 -33.35 5.84
C GLN A 110 -6.13 -33.23 4.46
N VAL A 111 -5.50 -33.79 3.44
CA VAL A 111 -5.97 -33.76 2.05
C VAL A 111 -6.07 -35.18 1.52
N LYS A 112 -7.15 -35.42 0.76
CA LYS A 112 -7.37 -36.65 0.00
C LYS A 112 -6.46 -36.63 -1.23
N LYS A 113 -5.69 -37.70 -1.46
CA LYS A 113 -4.79 -37.88 -2.60
C LYS A 113 -5.08 -39.17 -3.33
N CYS A 114 -4.75 -39.20 -4.63
CA CYS A 114 -4.85 -40.39 -5.45
C CYS A 114 -3.84 -41.47 -4.99
N PRO A 115 -4.27 -42.72 -4.76
CA PRO A 115 -3.37 -43.83 -4.43
C PRO A 115 -2.28 -44.10 -5.48
N ASN A 116 -2.61 -43.93 -6.76
CA ASN A 116 -1.70 -44.20 -7.87
C ASN A 116 -0.66 -43.08 -8.10
N CYS A 117 -1.11 -41.83 -8.29
CA CYS A 117 -0.22 -40.73 -8.67
C CYS A 117 0.01 -39.65 -7.59
N GLN A 118 -0.56 -39.84 -6.39
CA GLN A 118 -0.49 -38.91 -5.24
C GLN A 118 -0.99 -37.48 -5.50
N SER A 119 -1.68 -37.22 -6.62
CA SER A 119 -2.32 -35.93 -6.90
C SER A 119 -3.46 -35.66 -5.92
N ALA A 120 -3.58 -34.42 -5.44
CA ALA A 120 -4.69 -33.96 -4.60
C ALA A 120 -5.93 -33.52 -5.41
N THR A 121 -5.83 -33.48 -6.75
CA THR A 121 -6.91 -33.06 -7.64
C THR A 121 -7.84 -34.24 -7.92
N LEU A 122 -8.88 -34.38 -7.10
CA LEU A 122 -9.83 -35.49 -7.14
C LEU A 122 -11.24 -35.00 -7.49
N SER A 123 -11.97 -35.83 -8.25
CA SER A 123 -13.41 -35.72 -8.42
C SER A 123 -14.09 -36.70 -7.47
N GLU A 124 -14.96 -36.20 -6.59
CA GLU A 124 -15.79 -37.01 -5.69
C GLU A 124 -17.16 -37.22 -6.36
N ARG A 125 -17.51 -38.48 -6.66
CA ARG A 125 -18.73 -38.89 -7.34
C ARG A 125 -19.78 -39.30 -6.31
N SER A 126 -20.92 -38.61 -6.27
CA SER A 126 -21.95 -38.86 -5.25
C SER A 126 -22.78 -40.13 -5.47
N LYS A 127 -22.90 -40.62 -6.72
CA LYS A 127 -23.81 -41.72 -7.10
C LYS A 127 -23.12 -42.94 -7.73
N MET A 128 -21.84 -42.85 -8.07
CA MET A 128 -21.11 -43.88 -8.81
C MET A 128 -20.01 -44.48 -7.94
N LYS A 129 -19.78 -45.79 -8.10
CA LYS A 129 -18.60 -46.48 -7.57
C LYS A 129 -17.58 -46.72 -8.69
N PRO A 130 -16.27 -46.55 -8.42
CA PRO A 130 -15.66 -46.10 -7.17
C PRO A 130 -15.95 -44.62 -6.81
N LYS A 131 -16.00 -44.27 -5.53
CA LYS A 131 -16.40 -42.94 -5.05
C LYS A 131 -15.51 -41.81 -5.57
N PHE A 132 -14.22 -42.04 -5.79
CA PHE A 132 -13.28 -41.03 -6.25
C PHE A 132 -12.70 -41.38 -7.62
N ARG A 133 -12.42 -40.33 -8.39
CA ARG A 133 -11.64 -40.41 -9.63
C ARG A 133 -10.55 -39.35 -9.62
N CYS A 134 -9.31 -39.74 -9.89
CA CYS A 134 -8.22 -38.78 -10.04
C CYS A 134 -8.38 -37.99 -11.35
N ILE A 135 -8.28 -36.66 -11.29
CA ILE A 135 -8.36 -35.82 -12.49
C ILE A 135 -7.06 -35.92 -13.32
N LYS A 136 -5.91 -36.18 -12.67
CA LYS A 136 -4.60 -36.24 -13.33
C LYS A 136 -4.35 -37.55 -14.08
N CYS A 137 -4.56 -38.70 -13.43
CA CYS A 137 -4.26 -40.02 -14.02
C CYS A 137 -5.49 -40.89 -14.28
N HIS A 138 -6.69 -40.35 -14.08
CA HIS A 138 -7.97 -41.04 -14.29
C HIS A 138 -8.22 -42.32 -13.49
N HIS A 139 -7.32 -42.67 -12.57
CA HIS A 139 -7.48 -43.82 -11.67
C HIS A 139 -8.73 -43.64 -10.79
N GLU A 140 -9.55 -44.69 -10.70
CA GLU A 140 -10.78 -44.73 -9.91
C GLU A 140 -10.57 -45.59 -8.66
N PHE A 141 -11.02 -45.11 -7.50
CA PHE A 141 -10.78 -45.74 -6.20
C PHE A 141 -11.82 -45.27 -5.17
N ASP A 142 -12.09 -46.09 -4.14
CA ASP A 142 -13.03 -45.75 -3.06
C ASP A 142 -12.35 -45.06 -1.87
N GLU A 143 -11.10 -45.46 -1.57
CA GLU A 143 -10.34 -44.94 -0.43
C GLU A 143 -9.16 -44.08 -0.90
N PRO A 144 -9.23 -42.75 -0.70
CA PRO A 144 -8.11 -41.87 -1.01
C PRO A 144 -6.99 -42.04 0.03
N LEU A 145 -5.75 -41.81 -0.40
CA LEU A 145 -4.65 -41.61 0.54
C LEU A 145 -4.86 -40.30 1.31
N LEU A 146 -4.78 -40.35 2.64
CA LEU A 146 -4.86 -39.16 3.47
C LEU A 146 -3.43 -38.69 3.82
N LYS A 147 -3.06 -37.49 3.38
CA LYS A 147 -1.77 -36.86 3.73
C LYS A 147 -1.96 -35.46 4.30
N PHE A 148 -0.98 -34.97 5.05
CA PHE A 148 -0.94 -33.57 5.45
C PHE A 148 -0.31 -32.71 4.36
N ALA A 149 -0.95 -31.60 4.03
CA ALA A 149 -0.46 -30.62 3.08
C ALA A 149 -0.78 -29.20 3.55
N ILE A 150 -0.06 -28.21 3.06
CA ILE A 150 -0.35 -26.80 3.32
C ILE A 150 -0.92 -26.18 2.05
N LYS A 151 -1.97 -25.36 2.20
CA LYS A 151 -2.56 -24.63 1.07
C LYS A 151 -1.62 -23.50 0.62
N THR A 152 -1.36 -23.45 -0.67
CA THR A 152 -0.58 -22.42 -1.35
C THR A 152 -1.43 -21.77 -2.45
N ASP A 153 -0.89 -20.73 -3.07
CA ASP A 153 -1.39 -20.14 -4.32
C ASP A 153 -1.48 -21.17 -5.46
N ARG A 154 -0.60 -22.17 -5.47
CA ARG A 154 -0.55 -23.27 -6.45
C ARG A 154 -1.37 -24.50 -6.06
N GLY A 155 -2.17 -24.43 -4.99
CA GLY A 155 -2.93 -25.57 -4.45
C GLY A 155 -2.27 -26.19 -3.21
N TYR A 156 -2.55 -27.47 -2.95
CA TYR A 156 -2.03 -28.16 -1.75
C TYR A 156 -0.67 -28.80 -2.02
N VAL A 157 0.34 -28.39 -1.24
CA VAL A 157 1.72 -28.85 -1.38
C VAL A 157 2.10 -29.73 -0.19
N ASP A 158 2.75 -30.87 -0.49
CA ASP A 158 3.21 -31.82 0.52
C ASP A 158 4.39 -31.25 1.30
N ILE A 159 4.32 -31.35 2.63
CA ILE A 159 5.28 -30.73 3.55
C ILE A 159 6.65 -31.39 3.42
N ASP A 160 6.68 -32.72 3.36
CA ASP A 160 7.91 -33.50 3.40
C ASP A 160 8.73 -33.34 2.13
N THR A 161 8.05 -33.16 0.99
CA THR A 161 8.71 -33.03 -0.33
C THR A 161 9.12 -31.60 -0.67
N ASN A 162 8.64 -30.59 0.09
CA ASN A 162 8.83 -29.16 -0.25
C ASN A 162 9.32 -28.35 0.96
N LYS A 163 10.20 -28.95 1.76
CA LYS A 163 10.65 -28.38 3.04
C LYS A 163 11.27 -26.98 2.88
N GLU A 164 12.10 -26.79 1.85
CA GLU A 164 12.75 -25.51 1.52
C GLU A 164 11.73 -24.41 1.23
N TYR A 165 10.74 -24.68 0.36
CA TYR A 165 9.67 -23.74 0.06
C TYR A 165 8.92 -23.30 1.33
N PHE A 166 8.65 -24.22 2.26
CA PHE A 166 7.98 -23.87 3.50
C PHE A 166 8.86 -23.09 4.46
N ILE A 167 10.16 -23.35 4.49
CA ILE A 167 11.13 -22.54 5.25
C ILE A 167 11.16 -21.11 4.72
N GLU A 168 11.26 -20.93 3.40
CA GLU A 168 11.24 -19.60 2.78
C GLU A 168 9.92 -18.87 3.04
N LYS A 169 8.79 -19.57 2.88
CA LYS A 169 7.47 -18.99 3.12
C LYS A 169 7.30 -18.58 4.58
N PHE A 170 7.73 -19.42 5.51
CA PHE A 170 7.74 -19.10 6.94
C PHE A 170 8.61 -17.87 7.23
N ALA A 171 9.83 -17.81 6.68
CA ALA A 171 10.72 -16.67 6.86
C ALA A 171 10.11 -15.37 6.34
N LYS A 172 9.46 -15.40 5.17
CA LYS A 172 8.72 -14.27 4.62
C LYS A 172 7.54 -13.87 5.52
N ASP A 173 6.72 -14.82 5.94
CA ASP A 173 5.56 -14.56 6.81
C ASP A 173 5.99 -13.96 8.16
N ASP A 174 7.08 -14.47 8.77
CA ASP A 174 7.62 -13.94 10.02
C ASP A 174 8.20 -12.53 9.85
N TYR A 175 8.93 -12.28 8.76
CA TYR A 175 9.44 -10.96 8.41
C TYR A 175 8.31 -9.93 8.25
N TYR A 176 7.30 -10.23 7.43
CA TYR A 176 6.16 -9.33 7.23
C TYR A 176 5.33 -9.15 8.50
N SER A 177 5.18 -10.20 9.31
CA SER A 177 4.54 -10.09 10.63
C SER A 177 5.31 -9.11 11.54
N SER A 178 6.64 -9.20 11.55
CA SER A 178 7.50 -8.32 12.33
C SER A 178 7.39 -6.86 11.87
N ILE A 179 7.35 -6.61 10.56
CA ILE A 179 7.08 -5.27 10.00
C ILE A 179 5.72 -4.76 10.47
N ARG A 180 4.65 -5.56 10.36
CA ARG A 180 3.31 -5.14 10.79
C ARG A 180 3.29 -4.76 12.26
N ILE A 181 3.94 -5.54 13.13
CA ILE A 181 4.04 -5.24 14.56
C ILE A 181 4.81 -3.93 14.78
N LEU A 182 5.93 -3.73 14.07
CA LEU A 182 6.73 -2.50 14.15
C LEU A 182 5.89 -1.28 13.76
N LEU A 183 5.23 -1.33 12.61
CA LEU A 183 4.40 -0.23 12.11
C LEU A 183 3.21 0.04 13.03
N GLN A 184 2.56 -1.02 13.54
CA GLN A 184 1.45 -0.87 14.47
C GLN A 184 1.89 -0.25 15.80
N LYS A 185 3.02 -0.67 16.35
CA LYS A 185 3.59 -0.12 17.59
C LYS A 185 3.92 1.38 17.46
N ASN A 186 4.30 1.82 16.26
CA ASN A 186 4.68 3.20 15.97
C ASN A 186 3.61 3.98 15.20
N LYS A 187 2.38 3.44 15.07
CA LYS A 187 1.34 3.96 14.18
C LYS A 187 1.14 5.48 14.34
N ASN A 188 0.95 5.95 15.57
CA ASN A 188 0.66 7.37 15.80
C ASN A 188 1.88 8.26 15.47
N LYS A 189 3.09 7.83 15.82
CA LYS A 189 4.32 8.58 15.51
C LYS A 189 4.53 8.73 14.00
N ILE A 190 4.37 7.61 13.27
CA ILE A 190 4.47 7.56 11.81
C ILE A 190 3.43 8.50 11.17
N VAL A 191 2.18 8.45 11.65
CA VAL A 191 1.11 9.29 11.10
C VAL A 191 1.34 10.77 11.39
N ILE A 192 1.75 11.13 12.60
CA ILE A 192 2.05 12.52 12.97
C ILE A 192 3.24 13.05 12.16
N GLU A 193 4.31 12.28 12.00
CA GLU A 193 5.44 12.66 11.15
C GLU A 193 5.02 12.85 9.69
N ALA A 194 4.21 11.94 9.14
CA ALA A 194 3.68 12.07 7.80
C ALA A 194 2.77 13.31 7.64
N ILE A 195 1.98 13.66 8.66
CA ILE A 195 1.15 14.87 8.66
C ILE A 195 2.02 16.14 8.66
N ASN A 196 3.11 16.17 9.45
CA ASN A 196 4.05 17.30 9.47
C ASN A 196 4.70 17.51 8.08
N LEU A 197 5.19 16.44 7.45
CA LEU A 197 5.76 16.50 6.09
C LEU A 197 4.73 16.89 5.03
N LEU A 198 3.49 16.38 5.16
CA LEU A 198 2.38 16.77 4.30
C LEU A 198 2.07 18.26 4.44
N HIS A 199 2.12 18.80 5.65
CA HIS A 199 1.91 20.22 5.89
C HIS A 199 2.97 21.07 5.20
N GLU A 200 4.25 20.77 5.40
CA GLU A 200 5.36 21.46 4.74
C GLU A 200 5.21 21.43 3.21
N SER A 201 4.95 20.25 2.66
CA SER A 201 4.72 20.06 1.22
C SER A 201 3.48 20.83 0.73
N THR A 202 2.43 20.90 1.55
CA THR A 202 1.24 21.70 1.24
C THR A 202 1.55 23.18 1.24
N GLN A 203 2.38 23.69 2.15
CA GLN A 203 2.77 25.10 2.16
C GLN A 203 3.55 25.46 0.90
N ARG A 204 4.50 24.64 0.48
CA ARG A 204 5.25 24.82 -0.79
C ARG A 204 4.32 24.83 -2.01
N TYR A 205 3.35 23.91 -2.04
CA TYR A 205 2.33 23.88 -3.09
C TYR A 205 1.49 25.17 -3.13
N LEU A 206 1.02 25.65 -1.97
CA LEU A 206 0.28 26.91 -1.83
C LEU A 206 1.15 28.15 -2.04
N ALA A 207 2.46 28.00 -1.90
CA ALA A 207 3.43 29.05 -2.19
C ALA A 207 3.56 29.30 -3.71
N PHE A 208 3.00 28.42 -4.56
CA PHE A 208 3.24 28.40 -6.01
C PHE A 208 4.71 28.13 -6.34
N GLU A 209 5.39 27.32 -5.52
CA GLU A 209 6.77 26.94 -5.76
C GLU A 209 6.87 25.99 -6.97
N GLY A 210 7.72 26.35 -7.94
CA GLY A 210 8.00 25.51 -9.12
C GLY A 210 6.81 25.39 -10.09
N VAL A 211 5.91 26.37 -10.13
CA VAL A 211 4.77 26.38 -11.06
C VAL A 211 5.13 26.96 -12.42
N LYS A 212 4.34 26.60 -13.43
CA LYS A 212 4.38 27.18 -14.78
C LYS A 212 3.00 27.69 -15.17
N THR A 213 2.94 28.69 -16.04
CA THR A 213 1.74 29.07 -16.77
C THR A 213 1.66 28.30 -18.08
N LEU A 214 0.66 27.44 -18.22
CA LEU A 214 0.46 26.60 -19.41
C LEU A 214 -0.95 26.75 -19.97
N CYS A 215 -1.10 26.60 -21.29
CA CYS A 215 -2.41 26.36 -21.89
C CYS A 215 -2.90 24.95 -21.55
N LYS A 216 -4.21 24.72 -21.62
CA LYS A 216 -4.83 23.40 -21.31
C LYS A 216 -4.17 22.21 -22.01
N ARG A 217 -3.76 22.38 -23.28
CA ARG A 217 -3.10 21.33 -24.05
C ARG A 217 -1.73 20.97 -23.46
N CYS A 218 -0.91 21.97 -23.16
CA CYS A 218 0.43 21.74 -22.58
C CYS A 218 0.34 21.19 -21.17
N ALA A 219 -0.59 21.68 -20.34
CA ALA A 219 -0.84 21.13 -19.00
C ALA A 219 -1.22 19.64 -19.06
N PHE A 220 -2.12 19.27 -19.98
CA PHE A 220 -2.52 17.86 -20.16
C PHE A 220 -1.35 16.96 -20.57
N ILE A 221 -0.48 17.42 -21.47
CA ILE A 221 0.71 16.67 -21.89
C ILE A 221 1.64 16.45 -20.69
N GLU A 222 1.91 17.51 -19.92
CA GLU A 222 2.76 17.43 -18.73
C GLU A 222 2.18 16.48 -17.66
N ASP A 223 0.87 16.55 -17.40
CA ASP A 223 0.20 15.61 -16.49
C ASP A 223 0.29 14.15 -16.98
N LYS A 224 0.20 13.93 -18.31
CA LYS A 224 0.36 12.59 -18.89
C LYS A 224 1.78 12.07 -18.72
N ASP A 225 2.78 12.92 -18.99
CA ASP A 225 4.20 12.56 -18.87
C ASP A 225 4.59 12.27 -17.41
N LEU A 226 3.97 12.97 -16.46
CA LEU A 226 4.11 12.74 -15.02
C LEU A 226 3.31 11.53 -14.51
N GLY A 227 2.51 10.88 -15.37
CA GLY A 227 1.68 9.72 -15.00
C GLY A 227 0.46 10.07 -14.15
N TYR A 228 0.06 11.35 -14.08
CA TYR A 228 -1.15 11.79 -13.39
C TYR A 228 -2.42 11.47 -14.17
N ILE A 229 -2.30 11.24 -15.48
CA ILE A 229 -3.40 10.81 -16.34
C ILE A 229 -3.07 9.41 -16.86
N ASN A 230 -3.77 8.41 -16.34
CA ASN A 230 -3.73 7.07 -16.92
C ASN A 230 -4.32 7.14 -18.34
N SER A 231 -3.51 6.81 -19.35
CA SER A 231 -4.02 6.47 -20.68
C SER A 231 -4.88 5.21 -20.52
N LYS A 232 -6.19 5.39 -20.51
CA LYS A 232 -7.12 4.28 -20.74
C LYS A 232 -6.91 3.69 -22.12
#